data_AF-A0A2R6DU24-F1
#
_entry.id   AF-A0A2R6DU24-F1
#
_cell.length_a   1.000
_cell.length_b   1.000
_cell.length_c   1.000
_cell.angle_alpha   90.00
_cell.angle_beta   90.00
_cell.angle_gamma   90.00
#
_symmetry.space_group_name_H-M   'P 1'
#
loop_
_entity.id
_entity.type
_entity.pdbx_description
1 polymer ?
#
loop_
_entity_poly.entity_id
_entity_poly.type
_entity_poly.pdbx_seq_one_letter_code
_entity_poly.pdbx_strand_id
1 'polypeptide(L)'
;DRRRVVGTGVDRLARRVAALERREVRAIDRYAAGELGETDLLRTLASVDAEAGARAETARWLESRAVDLEMATESRRLSTLRIRLLALRGPVRTDVAAGLDGSEPTRVHVETAGGGLVLATVERNAAGEYVYAREAYSPAIRNRRDGDRYEDFGEVFRRLAERYPWVNARSPRVDDSIRIGRAGEGAPLYSMEFNYGRGWLTPYLDGGTGRVVKEDQRRELTDRPTDRHNATTDDGSLSVTVRTTYASGPMGVNATDPATGRPVNATVLVDGDRVGPTRRGTRWTVEPRGAVDVTVVRGDATVTTTVRAS
;
A
#
# COMPACT_ATOMS: atom_id res chain seq x y z
N ASP A 1 31.09 6.74 29.43
CA ASP A 1 31.04 7.32 28.07
C ASP A 1 30.01 6.64 27.14
N ARG A 2 30.02 5.30 26.99
CA ARG A 2 29.08 4.56 26.11
C ARG A 2 27.58 4.80 26.35
N ARG A 3 27.11 4.86 27.60
CA ARG A 3 25.70 5.16 27.93
C ARG A 3 25.27 6.55 27.41
N ARG A 4 26.15 7.55 27.48
CA ARG A 4 25.90 8.90 26.96
C ARG A 4 25.74 8.91 25.44
N VAL A 5 26.56 8.11 24.74
CA VAL A 5 26.47 7.95 23.28
C VAL A 5 25.13 7.34 22.88
N VAL A 6 24.68 6.28 23.57
CA VAL A 6 23.36 5.66 23.33
C VAL A 6 22.24 6.65 23.59
N GLY A 7 22.21 7.32 24.75
CA GLY A 7 21.19 8.32 25.08
C GLY A 7 21.10 9.45 24.03
N THR A 8 22.26 10.00 23.63
CA THR A 8 22.32 11.03 22.58
C THR A 8 21.81 10.51 21.22
N GLY A 9 22.15 9.25 20.89
CA GLY A 9 21.66 8.57 19.70
C GLY A 9 20.14 8.42 19.68
N VAL A 10 19.55 8.02 20.80
CA VAL A 10 18.08 7.89 20.98
C VAL A 10 17.40 9.24 20.77
N ASP A 11 17.92 10.31 21.37
CA ASP A 11 17.31 11.65 21.23
C ASP A 11 17.43 12.18 19.81
N ARG A 12 18.57 11.95 19.15
CA ARG A 12 18.75 12.31 17.73
C ARG A 12 17.80 11.53 16.84
N LEU A 13 17.63 10.24 17.09
CA LEU A 13 16.69 9.40 16.36
C LEU A 13 15.26 9.90 16.58
N ALA A 14 14.85 10.20 17.82
CA ALA A 14 13.52 10.70 18.14
C ALA A 14 13.18 11.99 17.37
N ARG A 15 14.13 12.93 17.28
CA ARG A 15 13.96 14.16 16.49
C ARG A 15 13.80 13.87 15.00
N ARG A 16 14.56 12.91 14.46
CA ARG A 16 14.48 12.48 13.05
C ARG A 16 13.15 11.82 12.74
N VAL A 17 12.67 10.90 13.58
CA VAL A 17 11.35 10.27 13.42
C VAL A 17 10.25 11.33 13.39
N ALA A 18 10.28 12.28 14.34
CA ALA A 18 9.28 13.35 14.37
C ALA A 18 9.37 14.27 13.13
N ALA A 19 10.57 14.47 12.56
CA ALA A 19 10.73 15.24 11.33
C ALA A 19 10.15 14.50 10.11
N LEU A 20 10.35 13.17 10.02
CA LEU A 20 9.79 12.34 8.96
C LEU A 20 8.25 12.30 9.01
N GLU A 21 7.66 12.04 10.18
CA GLU A 21 6.20 12.07 10.36
C GLU A 21 5.62 13.43 9.94
N ARG A 22 6.23 14.54 10.38
CA ARG A 22 5.79 15.88 9.99
C ARG A 22 5.94 16.15 8.49
N ARG A 23 6.97 15.58 7.84
CA ARG A 23 7.21 15.73 6.41
C ARG A 23 6.15 15.00 5.61
N GLU A 24 5.81 13.77 6.00
CA GLU A 24 4.74 12.98 5.38
C GLU A 24 3.38 13.66 5.52
N VAL A 25 2.97 14.01 6.76
CA VAL A 25 1.68 14.65 7.02
C VAL A 25 1.52 15.94 6.20
N ARG A 26 2.55 16.82 6.20
CA ARG A 26 2.50 18.04 5.37
C ARG A 26 2.39 17.76 3.87
N ALA A 27 3.03 16.71 3.37
CA ALA A 27 2.95 16.38 1.95
C ALA A 27 1.54 15.88 1.58
N ILE A 28 0.95 15.04 2.43
CA ILE A 28 -0.43 14.57 2.29
C ILE A 28 -1.40 15.76 2.33
N ASP A 29 -1.27 16.64 3.32
CA ASP A 29 -2.14 17.81 3.49
C ASP A 29 -2.05 18.76 2.28
N ARG A 30 -0.83 19.06 1.80
CA ARG A 30 -0.63 19.91 0.63
C ARG A 30 -1.17 19.29 -0.65
N TYR A 31 -1.00 17.98 -0.84
CA TYR A 31 -1.60 17.28 -1.98
C TYR A 31 -3.13 17.31 -1.91
N ALA A 32 -3.71 17.03 -0.73
CA ALA A 32 -5.14 17.12 -0.52
C ALA A 32 -5.71 18.53 -0.77
N ALA A 33 -4.91 19.57 -0.51
CA ALA A 33 -5.25 20.97 -0.81
C ALA A 33 -4.97 21.40 -2.27
N GLY A 34 -4.41 20.53 -3.11
CA GLY A 34 -4.04 20.86 -4.50
C GLY A 34 -2.77 21.70 -4.64
N GLU A 35 -2.01 21.91 -3.56
CA GLU A 35 -0.77 22.72 -3.52
C GLU A 35 0.50 21.92 -3.85
N LEU A 36 0.39 20.60 -4.01
CA LEU A 36 1.47 19.68 -4.34
C LEU A 36 0.97 18.72 -5.43
N GLY A 37 1.74 18.59 -6.51
CA GLY A 37 1.43 17.61 -7.56
C GLY A 37 1.69 16.17 -7.10
N GLU A 38 1.02 15.21 -7.75
CA GLU A 38 1.13 13.79 -7.41
C GLU A 38 2.57 13.27 -7.45
N THR A 39 3.34 13.63 -8.49
CA THR A 39 4.74 13.21 -8.61
C THR A 39 5.60 13.70 -7.45
N ASP A 40 5.37 14.92 -6.97
CA ASP A 40 6.13 15.48 -5.85
C ASP A 40 5.71 14.89 -4.51
N LEU A 41 4.43 14.53 -4.36
CA LEU A 41 3.96 13.71 -3.24
C LEU A 41 4.66 12.35 -3.24
N LEU A 42 4.61 11.60 -4.34
CA LEU A 42 5.19 10.25 -4.43
C LEU A 42 6.70 10.27 -4.19
N ARG A 43 7.44 11.24 -4.74
CA ARG A 43 8.87 11.43 -4.43
C ARG A 43 9.10 11.69 -2.94
N THR A 44 8.25 12.51 -2.32
CA THR A 44 8.35 12.81 -0.89
C THR A 44 8.10 11.56 -0.05
N LEU A 45 7.07 10.77 -0.37
CA LEU A 45 6.73 9.54 0.33
C LEU A 45 7.79 8.45 0.16
N ALA A 46 8.32 8.26 -1.04
CA ALA A 46 9.43 7.33 -1.30
C ALA A 46 10.69 7.72 -0.53
N SER A 47 11.02 9.02 -0.47
CA SER A 47 12.14 9.52 0.34
C SER A 47 11.91 9.29 1.84
N VAL A 48 10.68 9.50 2.33
CA VAL A 48 10.33 9.23 3.74
C VAL A 48 10.44 7.75 4.06
N ASP A 49 9.98 6.84 3.18
CA ASP A 49 10.12 5.39 3.34
C ASP A 49 11.57 4.97 3.50
N ALA A 50 12.41 5.37 2.54
CA ALA A 50 13.82 4.99 2.50
C ALA A 50 14.55 5.49 3.76
N GLU A 51 14.32 6.74 4.14
CA GLU A 51 14.87 7.29 5.38
C GLU A 51 14.34 6.55 6.62
N ALA A 52 13.05 6.21 6.64
CA ALA A 52 12.45 5.48 7.76
C ALA A 52 13.03 4.06 7.89
N GLY A 53 13.30 3.38 6.78
CA GLY A 53 14.01 2.10 6.72
C GLY A 53 15.39 2.18 7.36
N ALA A 54 16.22 3.12 6.92
CA ALA A 54 17.56 3.33 7.49
C ALA A 54 17.51 3.72 8.98
N ARG A 55 16.50 4.49 9.40
CA ARG A 55 16.30 4.84 10.82
C ARG A 55 15.85 3.64 11.65
N ALA A 56 15.07 2.72 11.08
CA ALA A 56 14.63 1.52 11.78
C ALA A 56 15.82 0.59 12.07
N GLU A 57 16.76 0.47 11.15
CA GLU A 57 18.03 -0.25 11.37
C GLU A 57 18.89 0.40 12.45
N THR A 58 19.03 1.74 12.38
CA THR A 58 19.72 2.51 13.44
C THR A 58 19.08 2.26 14.80
N ALA A 59 17.74 2.22 14.86
CA ALA A 59 17.00 1.98 16.08
C ALA A 59 17.27 0.58 16.65
N ARG A 60 17.25 -0.46 15.81
CA ARG A 60 17.59 -1.84 16.19
C ARG A 60 19.00 -1.95 16.75
N TRP A 61 19.97 -1.31 16.09
CA TRP A 61 21.36 -1.30 16.57
C TRP A 61 21.47 -0.61 17.93
N LEU A 62 20.89 0.59 18.08
CA LEU A 62 20.87 1.31 19.37
C LEU A 62 20.17 0.49 20.46
N GLU A 63 19.14 -0.27 20.11
CA GLU A 63 18.33 -1.05 21.07
C GLU A 63 19.14 -2.22 21.60
N SER A 64 19.85 -2.95 20.73
CA SER A 64 20.81 -3.97 21.15
C SER A 64 21.87 -3.39 22.10
N ARG A 65 22.44 -2.21 21.79
CA ARG A 65 23.40 -1.55 22.68
C ARG A 65 22.79 -1.10 24.01
N ALA A 66 21.53 -0.65 23.99
CA ALA A 66 20.82 -0.27 25.21
C ALA A 66 20.57 -1.49 26.10
N VAL A 67 20.23 -2.65 25.52
CA VAL A 67 20.09 -3.92 26.24
C VAL A 67 21.42 -4.35 26.87
N ASP A 68 22.52 -4.36 26.10
CA ASP A 68 23.86 -4.71 26.60
C ASP A 68 24.33 -3.84 27.77
N LEU A 69 23.88 -2.57 27.80
CA LEU A 69 24.25 -1.59 28.82
C LEU A 69 23.23 -1.46 29.96
N GLU A 70 22.20 -2.32 29.97
CA GLU A 70 21.09 -2.35 30.92
C GLU A 70 20.27 -1.03 30.96
N MET A 71 20.19 -0.35 29.82
CA MET A 71 19.48 0.91 29.62
C MET A 71 18.01 0.67 29.25
N ALA A 72 17.24 0.14 30.21
CA ALA A 72 15.86 -0.31 30.00
C ALA A 72 14.91 0.80 29.52
N THR A 73 15.15 2.07 29.88
CA THR A 73 14.32 3.21 29.44
C THR A 73 14.58 3.54 27.97
N GLU A 74 15.83 3.52 27.54
CA GLU A 74 16.25 3.81 26.18
C GLU A 74 15.84 2.70 25.22
N SER A 75 15.99 1.44 25.62
CA SER A 75 15.48 0.29 24.85
C SER A 75 13.97 0.44 24.58
N ARG A 76 13.18 0.79 25.59
CA ARG A 76 11.74 1.08 25.41
C ARG A 76 11.45 2.24 24.46
N ARG A 77 12.17 3.35 24.62
CA ARG A 77 12.04 4.51 23.72
C ARG A 77 12.34 4.10 22.28
N LEU A 78 13.36 3.28 22.05
CA LEU A 78 13.73 2.78 20.72
C LEU A 78 12.67 1.86 20.13
N SER A 79 12.09 0.96 20.91
CA SER A 79 10.94 0.15 20.50
C SER A 79 9.78 1.04 20.04
N THR A 80 9.47 2.11 20.79
CA THR A 80 8.42 3.07 20.41
C THR A 80 8.77 3.83 19.11
N LEU A 81 10.02 4.22 18.92
CA LEU A 81 10.46 4.88 17.67
C LEU A 81 10.37 3.94 16.47
N ARG A 82 10.64 2.64 16.65
CA ARG A 82 10.47 1.62 15.60
C ARG A 82 9.01 1.51 15.15
N ILE A 83 8.04 1.57 16.07
CA ILE A 83 6.60 1.61 15.73
C ILE A 83 6.29 2.78 14.81
N ARG A 84 6.77 3.96 15.19
CA ARG A 84 6.53 5.20 14.45
C ARG A 84 7.11 5.14 13.04
N LEU A 85 8.30 4.58 12.91
CA LEU A 85 8.97 4.38 11.62
C LEU A 85 8.24 3.38 10.73
N LEU A 86 7.64 2.33 11.29
CA LEU A 86 6.88 1.33 10.53
C LEU A 86 5.67 1.93 9.81
N ALA A 87 4.99 2.88 10.44
CA ALA A 87 3.85 3.57 9.84
C ALA A 87 4.22 4.39 8.60
N LEU A 88 5.49 4.81 8.51
CA LEU A 88 6.06 5.60 7.41
C LEU A 88 6.60 4.73 6.26
N ARG A 89 6.39 3.41 6.33
CA ARG A 89 6.89 2.47 5.33
C ARG A 89 5.77 1.73 4.63
N GLY A 90 6.02 1.19 3.45
CA GLY A 90 5.05 0.34 2.76
C GLY A 90 5.47 -0.18 1.39
N PRO A 91 4.75 -1.17 0.84
CA PRO A 91 5.08 -1.80 -0.45
C PRO A 91 5.05 -0.84 -1.65
N VAL A 92 3.99 -0.05 -1.82
CA VAL A 92 3.83 0.85 -2.97
C VAL A 92 4.92 1.93 -2.99
N ARG A 93 5.23 2.54 -1.84
CA ARG A 93 6.30 3.56 -1.75
C ARG A 93 7.70 2.97 -1.93
N THR A 94 7.90 1.69 -1.58
CA THR A 94 9.12 0.94 -1.90
C THR A 94 9.24 0.73 -3.40
N ASP A 95 8.15 0.30 -4.06
CA ASP A 95 8.11 0.07 -5.51
C ASP A 95 8.32 1.39 -6.29
N VAL A 96 7.77 2.51 -5.80
CA VAL A 96 8.04 3.85 -6.35
C VAL A 96 9.53 4.19 -6.25
N ALA A 97 10.15 3.95 -5.10
CA ALA A 97 11.58 4.24 -4.91
C ALA A 97 12.44 3.43 -5.89
N ALA A 98 12.14 2.14 -6.08
CA ALA A 98 12.83 1.28 -7.05
C ALA A 98 12.60 1.71 -8.52
N GLY A 99 11.42 2.25 -8.83
CA GLY A 99 11.10 2.76 -10.16
C GLY A 99 11.89 4.01 -10.56
N LEU A 100 12.32 4.81 -9.59
CA LEU A 100 13.12 6.04 -9.83
C LEU A 100 14.53 5.74 -10.37
N ASP A 101 15.04 4.52 -10.23
CA ASP A 101 16.36 4.11 -10.69
C ASP A 101 16.43 3.77 -12.20
N GLY A 102 15.36 4.06 -12.96
CA GLY A 102 15.36 3.97 -14.43
C GLY A 102 14.48 2.86 -15.04
N SER A 103 13.56 2.28 -14.25
CA SER A 103 12.55 1.34 -14.73
C SER A 103 11.40 2.08 -15.46
N GLU A 104 10.50 1.37 -16.17
CA GLU A 104 9.26 2.00 -16.68
C GLU A 104 8.55 2.72 -15.50
N PRO A 105 8.05 3.96 -15.67
CA PRO A 105 7.41 4.70 -14.59
C PRO A 105 6.28 3.89 -13.93
N THR A 106 6.43 3.60 -12.63
CA THR A 106 5.37 2.97 -11.84
C THR A 106 4.19 3.92 -11.73
N ARG A 107 3.05 3.54 -12.32
CA ARG A 107 1.80 4.30 -12.20
C ARG A 107 1.17 4.00 -10.85
N VAL A 108 1.07 5.02 -10.01
CA VAL A 108 0.47 4.91 -8.69
C VAL A 108 -0.83 5.67 -8.67
N HIS A 109 -1.90 5.00 -8.28
CA HIS A 109 -3.12 5.67 -7.89
C HIS A 109 -2.96 6.23 -6.49
N VAL A 110 -3.23 7.52 -6.33
CA VAL A 110 -3.18 8.23 -5.05
C VAL A 110 -4.56 8.73 -4.69
N GLU A 111 -4.95 8.51 -3.44
CA GLU A 111 -6.18 9.05 -2.88
C GLU A 111 -5.91 9.62 -1.49
N THR A 112 -6.50 10.77 -1.20
CA THR A 112 -6.49 11.34 0.15
C THR A 112 -7.92 11.68 0.60
N ALA A 113 -8.23 11.40 1.87
CA ALA A 113 -9.51 11.75 2.48
C ALA A 113 -9.37 11.84 4.01
N GLY A 114 -9.88 12.93 4.61
CA GLY A 114 -9.88 13.09 6.07
C GLY A 114 -8.49 12.98 6.73
N GLY A 115 -7.43 13.40 6.04
CA GLY A 115 -6.03 13.27 6.49
C GLY A 115 -5.45 11.85 6.36
N GLY A 116 -6.18 10.92 5.75
CA GLY A 116 -5.69 9.61 5.34
C GLY A 116 -5.15 9.59 3.92
N LEU A 117 -4.36 8.57 3.62
CA LEU A 117 -3.73 8.31 2.33
C LEU A 117 -4.01 6.87 1.91
N VAL A 118 -4.38 6.66 0.65
CA VAL A 118 -4.37 5.36 0.00
C VAL A 118 -3.47 5.46 -1.23
N LEU A 119 -2.55 4.51 -1.34
CA LEU A 119 -1.72 4.30 -2.53
C LEU A 119 -2.05 2.94 -3.10
N ALA A 120 -2.12 2.83 -4.42
CA ALA A 120 -2.24 1.55 -5.09
C ALA A 120 -1.45 1.54 -6.39
N THR A 121 -0.85 0.40 -6.72
CA THR A 121 -0.14 0.21 -7.98
C THR A 121 -0.37 -1.19 -8.51
N VAL A 122 -0.17 -1.35 -9.81
CA VAL A 122 0.00 -2.65 -10.45
C VAL A 122 1.34 -2.66 -11.17
N GLU A 123 2.18 -3.61 -10.77
CA GLU A 123 3.50 -3.82 -11.34
C GLU A 123 3.69 -5.26 -11.81
N ARG A 124 4.87 -5.59 -12.32
CA ARG A 124 5.26 -6.95 -12.67
C ARG A 124 6.34 -7.46 -11.74
N ASN A 125 6.16 -8.66 -11.21
CA ASN A 125 7.20 -9.34 -10.44
C ASN A 125 8.31 -9.89 -11.36
N ALA A 126 9.36 -10.48 -10.76
CA ALA A 126 10.48 -11.08 -11.49
C ALA A 126 10.06 -12.22 -12.44
N ALA A 127 8.94 -12.90 -12.16
CA ALA A 127 8.36 -13.93 -13.04
C ALA A 127 7.53 -13.33 -14.19
N GLY A 128 7.38 -12.00 -14.24
CA GLY A 128 6.60 -11.28 -15.23
C GLY A 128 5.08 -11.30 -14.98
N GLU A 129 4.63 -11.76 -13.83
CA GLU A 129 3.22 -11.78 -13.44
C GLU A 129 2.81 -10.42 -12.86
N TYR A 130 1.54 -10.04 -13.04
CA TYR A 130 1.04 -8.79 -12.48
C TYR A 130 0.78 -8.92 -10.99
N VAL A 131 1.21 -7.93 -10.23
CA VAL A 131 1.01 -7.84 -8.79
C VAL A 131 0.37 -6.51 -8.46
N TYR A 132 -0.75 -6.56 -7.75
CA TYR A 132 -1.38 -5.40 -7.15
C TYR A 132 -0.80 -5.19 -5.75
N ALA A 133 -0.35 -3.96 -5.48
CA ALA A 133 0.04 -3.53 -4.15
C ALA A 133 -0.84 -2.36 -3.72
N ARG A 134 -1.26 -2.36 -2.45
CA ARG A 134 -2.07 -1.30 -1.85
C ARG A 134 -1.55 -0.97 -0.46
N GLU A 135 -1.49 0.32 -0.17
CA GLU A 135 -1.25 0.88 1.15
C GLU A 135 -2.44 1.74 1.54
N ALA A 136 -2.91 1.61 2.77
CA ALA A 136 -3.79 2.59 3.39
C ALA A 136 -3.19 3.05 4.71
N TYR A 137 -3.21 4.35 4.98
CA TYR A 137 -2.70 4.92 6.22
C TYR A 137 -3.57 6.08 6.68
N SER A 138 -3.96 6.07 7.96
CA SER A 138 -4.71 7.16 8.59
C SER A 138 -4.08 7.55 9.92
N PRO A 139 -3.15 8.51 9.94
CA PRO A 139 -2.41 8.89 11.15
C PRO A 139 -3.34 9.37 12.28
N ALA A 140 -4.46 10.00 11.94
CA ALA A 140 -5.43 10.53 12.89
C ALA A 140 -6.13 9.45 13.74
N ILE A 141 -6.13 8.19 13.30
CA ILE A 141 -6.72 7.07 14.05
C ILE A 141 -5.87 6.71 15.27
N ARG A 142 -4.55 6.92 15.24
CA ARG A 142 -3.67 6.45 16.29
C ARG A 142 -3.94 7.19 17.61
N ASN A 143 -4.38 6.47 18.64
CA ASN A 143 -4.48 7.00 19.99
C ASN A 143 -3.39 6.37 20.86
N ARG A 144 -2.45 7.18 21.35
CA ARG A 144 -1.34 6.73 22.21
C ARG A 144 -1.57 7.03 23.70
N ARG A 145 -2.64 7.74 24.04
CA ARG A 145 -2.95 8.17 25.41
C ARG A 145 -3.71 7.10 26.17
N ASP A 146 -4.66 6.46 25.49
CA ASP A 146 -5.47 5.41 26.08
C ASP A 146 -4.62 4.16 26.33
N GLY A 147 -5.04 3.36 27.31
CA GLY A 147 -4.48 2.05 27.55
C GLY A 147 -4.82 1.06 26.43
N ASP A 148 -4.20 -0.10 26.50
CA ASP A 148 -4.56 -1.21 25.64
C ASP A 148 -5.97 -1.70 25.95
N ARG A 149 -6.79 -1.91 24.91
CA ARG A 149 -8.15 -2.45 25.04
C ARG A 149 -8.18 -3.98 24.99
N TYR A 150 -7.08 -4.61 24.61
CA TYR A 150 -7.00 -6.05 24.41
C TYR A 150 -6.21 -6.71 25.53
N GLU A 151 -6.77 -7.76 26.11
CA GLU A 151 -6.12 -8.53 27.17
C GLU A 151 -5.02 -9.45 26.60
N ASP A 152 -5.28 -10.01 25.42
CA ASP A 152 -4.36 -10.93 24.74
C ASP A 152 -4.44 -10.84 23.21
N PHE A 153 -3.57 -11.59 22.54
CA PHE A 153 -3.54 -11.69 21.08
C PHE A 153 -4.75 -12.41 20.48
N GLY A 154 -5.45 -13.25 21.24
CA GLY A 154 -6.66 -13.93 20.79
C GLY A 154 -7.81 -12.95 20.57
N GLU A 155 -7.95 -11.94 21.41
CA GLU A 155 -8.92 -10.85 21.20
C GLU A 155 -8.57 -9.98 20.00
N VAL A 156 -7.28 -9.67 19.82
CA VAL A 156 -6.77 -8.96 18.63
C VAL A 156 -7.06 -9.75 17.36
N PHE A 157 -6.77 -11.06 17.37
CA PHE A 157 -7.07 -11.96 16.27
C PHE A 157 -8.57 -11.92 15.96
N ARG A 158 -9.43 -12.07 16.96
CA ARG A 158 -10.90 -12.05 16.80
C ARG A 158 -11.38 -10.73 16.19
N ARG A 159 -10.82 -9.61 16.65
CA ARG A 159 -11.15 -8.28 16.10
C ARG A 159 -10.76 -8.16 14.62
N LEU A 160 -9.57 -8.61 14.25
CA LEU A 160 -9.11 -8.59 12.86
C LEU A 160 -9.91 -9.57 12.00
N ALA A 161 -10.21 -10.75 12.53
CA ALA A 161 -11.08 -11.77 11.96
C ALA A 161 -12.48 -11.23 11.60
N GLU A 162 -13.10 -10.47 12.51
CA GLU A 162 -14.39 -9.80 12.27
C GLU A 162 -14.29 -8.74 11.16
N ARG A 163 -13.17 -8.01 11.10
CA ARG A 163 -12.96 -6.94 10.10
C ARG A 163 -12.65 -7.48 8.72
N TYR A 164 -11.98 -8.63 8.64
CA TYR A 164 -11.57 -9.28 7.40
C TYR A 164 -12.15 -10.70 7.33
N PRO A 165 -13.48 -10.87 7.22
CA PRO A 165 -14.11 -12.20 7.24
C PRO A 165 -13.64 -13.10 6.09
N TRP A 166 -13.27 -12.48 4.95
CA TRP A 166 -12.72 -13.18 3.78
C TRP A 166 -11.33 -13.77 4.01
N VAL A 167 -10.59 -13.23 4.97
CA VAL A 167 -9.31 -13.79 5.44
C VAL A 167 -9.65 -15.13 6.08
N ASN A 168 -10.46 -15.17 7.12
CA ASN A 168 -10.85 -16.41 7.81
C ASN A 168 -11.50 -17.48 6.91
N ALA A 169 -12.37 -17.08 5.98
CA ALA A 169 -13.09 -18.01 5.11
C ALA A 169 -12.17 -18.79 4.14
N ARG A 170 -10.92 -18.34 3.95
CA ARG A 170 -9.96 -18.96 3.02
C ARG A 170 -8.77 -19.64 3.72
N SER A 171 -8.82 -19.81 5.05
CA SER A 171 -7.75 -20.37 5.89
C SER A 171 -6.38 -19.75 5.59
N PRO A 172 -6.15 -18.48 5.92
CA PRO A 172 -4.85 -17.88 5.80
C PRO A 172 -3.97 -18.41 6.93
N ARG A 173 -2.74 -18.75 6.60
CA ARG A 173 -1.73 -18.96 7.62
C ARG A 173 -1.38 -17.58 8.18
N VAL A 174 -1.44 -17.46 9.50
CA VAL A 174 -0.81 -16.34 10.19
C VAL A 174 0.68 -16.68 10.21
N ASP A 175 1.46 -16.03 9.35
CA ASP A 175 2.88 -16.32 9.23
C ASP A 175 3.70 -15.49 10.23
N ASP A 176 3.24 -14.27 10.53
CA ASP A 176 3.85 -13.42 11.54
C ASP A 176 2.79 -12.64 12.34
N SER A 177 3.04 -12.48 13.62
CA SER A 177 2.24 -11.61 14.48
C SER A 177 3.15 -10.90 15.45
N ILE A 178 3.03 -9.57 15.50
CA ILE A 178 3.89 -8.74 16.32
C ILE A 178 3.02 -7.77 17.10
N ARG A 179 3.24 -7.73 18.41
CA ARG A 179 2.81 -6.63 19.28
C ARG A 179 3.98 -5.67 19.36
N ILE A 180 3.75 -4.45 18.92
CA ILE A 180 4.76 -3.41 18.96
C ILE A 180 4.32 -2.38 19.99
N GLY A 181 5.05 -2.33 21.12
CA GLY A 181 4.72 -1.53 22.30
C GLY A 181 4.79 -2.36 23.58
N ARG A 182 5.28 -1.76 24.67
CA ARG A 182 5.46 -2.48 25.95
C ARG A 182 4.16 -2.51 26.75
N ALA A 183 3.93 -3.58 27.50
CA ALA A 183 2.84 -3.62 28.46
C ALA A 183 2.94 -2.44 29.44
N GLY A 184 1.82 -1.75 29.68
CA GLY A 184 1.73 -0.60 30.58
C GLY A 184 2.18 0.75 29.99
N GLU A 185 2.62 0.82 28.73
CA GLU A 185 3.02 2.08 28.09
C GLU A 185 2.08 2.44 26.92
N GLY A 186 0.94 3.05 27.27
CA GLY A 186 -0.09 3.46 26.30
C GLY A 186 -0.59 2.30 25.42
N ALA A 187 -1.32 2.65 24.36
CA ALA A 187 -1.83 1.68 23.42
C ALA A 187 -0.73 1.10 22.50
N PRO A 188 -0.53 -0.22 22.44
CA PRO A 188 0.37 -0.84 21.48
C PRO A 188 -0.17 -0.73 20.05
N LEU A 189 0.65 -1.11 19.09
CA LEU A 189 0.25 -1.41 17.72
C LEU A 189 0.36 -2.91 17.50
N TYR A 190 -0.73 -3.55 17.11
CA TYR A 190 -0.74 -4.96 16.75
C TYR A 190 -0.66 -5.13 15.25
N SER A 191 0.17 -6.05 14.79
CA SER A 191 0.32 -6.40 13.39
C SER A 191 0.18 -7.90 13.23
N MET A 192 -0.51 -8.34 12.18
CA MET A 192 -0.64 -9.75 11.86
C MET A 192 -0.61 -9.93 10.35
N GLU A 193 0.34 -10.70 9.83
CA GLU A 193 0.40 -10.98 8.41
C GLU A 193 -0.50 -12.18 8.09
N PHE A 194 -1.51 -11.93 7.27
CA PHE A 194 -2.40 -12.94 6.75
C PHE A 194 -1.98 -13.31 5.33
N ASN A 195 -1.43 -14.51 5.15
CA ASN A 195 -1.10 -15.05 3.84
C ASN A 195 -2.27 -15.85 3.27
N TYR A 196 -2.72 -15.51 2.07
CA TYR A 196 -3.84 -16.17 1.40
C TYR A 196 -3.50 -16.43 -0.06
N GLY A 197 -3.67 -17.68 -0.53
CA GLY A 197 -3.53 -18.06 -1.93
C GLY A 197 -2.27 -17.53 -2.63
N ARG A 198 -2.37 -16.34 -3.23
CA ARG A 198 -1.31 -15.64 -3.99
C ARG A 198 -1.10 -14.20 -3.52
N GLY A 199 -1.15 -13.96 -2.22
CA GLY A 199 -1.02 -12.63 -1.66
C GLY A 199 -1.01 -12.61 -0.14
N TRP A 200 -0.83 -11.42 0.40
CA TRP A 200 -0.83 -11.16 1.82
C TRP A 200 -1.55 -9.85 2.17
N LEU A 201 -1.95 -9.74 3.42
CA LEU A 201 -2.51 -8.55 4.04
C LEU A 201 -1.92 -8.41 5.44
N THR A 202 -1.40 -7.23 5.73
CA THR A 202 -0.87 -6.88 7.05
C THR A 202 -1.61 -5.64 7.55
N PRO A 203 -2.68 -5.81 8.36
CA PRO A 203 -3.31 -4.71 9.05
C PRO A 203 -2.57 -4.38 10.34
N TYR A 204 -2.51 -3.10 10.65
CA TYR A 204 -1.94 -2.55 11.86
C TYR A 204 -3.06 -1.99 12.73
N LEU A 205 -3.42 -2.72 13.79
CA LEU A 205 -4.48 -2.38 14.72
C LEU A 205 -3.95 -1.55 15.88
N ASP A 206 -4.54 -0.38 16.09
CA ASP A 206 -4.26 0.47 17.25
C ASP A 206 -4.98 -0.09 18.49
N GLY A 207 -4.22 -0.47 19.51
CA GLY A 207 -4.75 -1.08 20.74
C GLY A 207 -5.67 -0.16 21.55
N GLY A 208 -5.56 1.17 21.39
CA GLY A 208 -6.28 2.16 22.19
C GLY A 208 -7.64 2.51 21.59
N THR A 209 -7.76 2.46 20.27
CA THR A 209 -8.99 2.75 19.51
C THR A 209 -9.69 1.49 19.00
N GLY A 210 -8.97 0.36 18.90
CA GLY A 210 -9.48 -0.85 18.26
C GLY A 210 -9.78 -0.68 16.77
N ARG A 211 -9.10 0.29 16.13
CA ARG A 211 -9.22 0.62 14.71
C ARG A 211 -7.91 0.37 13.98
N VAL A 212 -8.00 -0.02 12.72
CA VAL A 212 -6.83 -0.22 11.87
C VAL A 212 -6.32 1.14 11.42
N VAL A 213 -5.07 1.44 11.75
CA VAL A 213 -4.39 2.70 11.41
C VAL A 213 -3.66 2.61 10.07
N LYS A 214 -3.24 1.40 9.69
CA LYS A 214 -2.51 1.13 8.45
C LYS A 214 -2.87 -0.26 7.92
N GLU A 215 -2.91 -0.40 6.61
CA GLU A 215 -3.03 -1.68 5.91
C GLU A 215 -1.99 -1.73 4.80
N ASP A 216 -1.24 -2.81 4.74
CA ASP A 216 -0.40 -3.14 3.59
C ASP A 216 -0.92 -4.42 2.95
N GLN A 217 -1.08 -4.41 1.62
CA GLN A 217 -1.60 -5.55 0.89
C GLN A 217 -0.80 -5.77 -0.39
N ARG A 218 -0.53 -7.04 -0.70
CA ARG A 218 -0.01 -7.44 -2.01
C ARG A 218 -0.72 -8.68 -2.51
N ARG A 219 -1.03 -8.72 -3.81
CA ARG A 219 -1.76 -9.83 -4.42
C ARG A 219 -1.36 -10.01 -5.88
N GLU A 220 -1.01 -11.22 -6.26
CA GLU A 220 -0.86 -11.60 -7.66
C GLU A 220 -2.23 -11.55 -8.35
N LEU A 221 -2.27 -10.86 -9.47
CA LEU A 221 -3.44 -10.74 -10.30
C LEU A 221 -3.50 -11.95 -11.24
N THR A 222 -4.45 -12.83 -10.94
CA THR A 222 -4.96 -13.82 -11.89
C THR A 222 -6.25 -13.28 -12.51
N ASP A 223 -6.74 -13.95 -13.56
CA ASP A 223 -7.82 -13.50 -14.46
C ASP A 223 -9.22 -13.43 -13.80
N ARG A 224 -9.34 -12.75 -12.65
CA ARG A 224 -10.55 -12.67 -11.83
C ARG A 224 -10.78 -11.29 -11.21
N PRO A 225 -11.38 -10.37 -11.97
CA PRO A 225 -12.28 -9.34 -11.44
C PRO A 225 -13.74 -9.71 -11.70
N THR A 226 -14.61 -9.24 -10.82
CA THR A 226 -16.01 -9.66 -10.66
C THR A 226 -16.96 -8.99 -11.65
N ASP A 227 -16.74 -7.72 -11.99
CA ASP A 227 -17.60 -6.98 -12.90
C ASP A 227 -16.97 -6.83 -14.29
N ARG A 228 -17.82 -6.75 -15.32
CA ARG A 228 -17.40 -6.78 -16.73
C ARG A 228 -18.11 -5.71 -17.52
N HIS A 229 -17.32 -4.90 -18.23
CA HIS A 229 -17.78 -3.93 -19.22
C HIS A 229 -17.24 -4.37 -20.58
N ASN A 230 -18.13 -4.61 -21.54
CA ASN A 230 -17.75 -5.09 -22.87
C ASN A 230 -18.01 -3.99 -23.90
N ALA A 231 -17.10 -3.83 -24.84
CA ALA A 231 -17.27 -2.99 -26.01
C ALA A 231 -16.58 -3.63 -27.22
N THR A 232 -17.10 -3.39 -28.42
CA THR A 232 -16.55 -3.90 -29.67
C THR A 232 -16.62 -2.78 -30.70
N THR A 233 -15.62 -2.69 -31.57
CA THR A 233 -15.63 -1.73 -32.69
C THR A 233 -16.73 -2.06 -33.70
N ASP A 234 -17.24 -1.04 -34.39
CA ASP A 234 -18.32 -1.20 -35.38
C ASP A 234 -17.93 -2.13 -36.54
N ASP A 235 -16.65 -2.14 -36.92
CA ASP A 235 -16.09 -2.99 -37.96
C ASP A 235 -15.77 -4.43 -37.49
N GLY A 236 -16.00 -4.73 -36.21
CA GLY A 236 -15.72 -6.04 -35.62
C GLY A 236 -14.24 -6.43 -35.59
N SER A 237 -13.31 -5.48 -35.75
CA SER A 237 -11.86 -5.74 -35.78
C SER A 237 -11.20 -5.83 -34.39
N LEU A 238 -11.91 -5.36 -33.34
CA LEU A 238 -11.43 -5.34 -31.97
C LEU A 238 -12.59 -5.46 -30.97
N SER A 239 -12.49 -6.43 -30.04
CA SER A 239 -13.37 -6.50 -28.86
C SER A 239 -12.55 -6.27 -27.59
N VAL A 240 -13.15 -5.55 -26.64
CA VAL A 240 -12.56 -5.18 -25.37
C VAL A 240 -13.48 -5.60 -24.24
N THR A 241 -12.89 -6.24 -23.24
CA THR A 241 -13.52 -6.52 -21.95
C THR A 241 -12.72 -5.83 -20.86
N VAL A 242 -13.30 -4.83 -20.23
CA VAL A 242 -12.74 -4.22 -19.02
C VAL A 242 -13.36 -4.91 -17.80
N ARG A 243 -12.50 -5.31 -16.86
CA ARG A 243 -12.89 -6.00 -15.64
C ARG A 243 -12.45 -5.21 -14.42
N THR A 244 -13.39 -4.90 -13.55
CA THR A 244 -13.19 -4.06 -12.35
C THR A 244 -13.49 -4.87 -11.09
N THR A 245 -13.08 -4.34 -9.94
CA THR A 245 -13.27 -5.02 -8.65
C THR A 245 -14.05 -4.16 -7.67
N TYR A 246 -13.49 -3.01 -7.31
CA TYR A 246 -14.05 -1.98 -6.44
C TYR A 246 -13.22 -0.72 -6.67
N ALA A 247 -13.73 0.44 -6.25
CA ALA A 247 -13.01 1.72 -6.45
C ALA A 247 -11.57 1.66 -5.91
N SER A 248 -10.59 2.07 -6.72
CA SER A 248 -9.15 1.99 -6.41
C SER A 248 -8.58 0.56 -6.35
N GLY A 249 -9.34 -0.44 -6.77
CA GLY A 249 -8.93 -1.83 -6.92
C GLY A 249 -8.29 -2.12 -8.30
N PRO A 250 -7.85 -3.37 -8.53
CA PRO A 250 -7.32 -3.79 -9.83
C PRO A 250 -8.35 -3.67 -10.96
N MET A 251 -7.93 -3.07 -12.08
CA MET A 251 -8.67 -3.01 -13.34
C MET A 251 -7.90 -3.76 -14.44
N GLY A 252 -8.54 -4.73 -15.07
CA GLY A 252 -7.98 -5.51 -16.17
C GLY A 252 -8.64 -5.17 -17.50
N VAL A 253 -7.87 -4.72 -18.48
CA VAL A 253 -8.33 -4.44 -19.85
C VAL A 253 -7.86 -5.56 -20.77
N ASN A 254 -8.80 -6.37 -21.24
CA ASN A 254 -8.55 -7.46 -22.17
C ASN A 254 -8.97 -7.07 -23.60
N ALA A 255 -8.11 -7.31 -24.58
CA ALA A 255 -8.35 -7.04 -25.99
C ALA A 255 -8.24 -8.33 -26.81
N THR A 256 -9.26 -8.62 -27.62
CA THR A 256 -9.33 -9.80 -28.48
C THR A 256 -9.74 -9.45 -29.91
N ASP A 257 -9.37 -10.32 -30.83
CA ASP A 257 -9.90 -10.37 -32.19
C ASP A 257 -11.27 -11.08 -32.15
N PRO A 258 -12.38 -10.42 -32.54
CA PRO A 258 -13.72 -10.99 -32.41
C PRO A 258 -13.96 -12.23 -33.28
N ALA A 259 -13.32 -12.31 -34.45
CA ALA A 259 -13.49 -13.42 -35.38
C ALA A 259 -12.82 -14.70 -34.89
N THR A 260 -11.69 -14.58 -34.19
CA THR A 260 -10.88 -15.73 -33.75
C THR A 260 -10.93 -15.97 -32.24
N GLY A 261 -11.43 -15.00 -31.46
CA GLY A 261 -11.36 -15.00 -30.00
C GLY A 261 -9.93 -14.87 -29.44
N ARG A 262 -8.93 -14.65 -30.29
CA ARG A 262 -7.52 -14.65 -29.88
C ARG A 262 -7.12 -13.32 -29.22
N PRO A 263 -6.28 -13.36 -28.18
CA PRO A 263 -5.68 -12.16 -27.59
C PRO A 263 -4.93 -11.30 -28.61
N VAL A 264 -5.12 -9.97 -28.57
CA VAL A 264 -4.37 -9.02 -29.40
C VAL A 264 -3.60 -8.00 -28.56
N ASN A 265 -2.48 -7.51 -29.12
CA ASN A 265 -1.74 -6.39 -28.53
C ASN A 265 -2.36 -5.07 -29.00
N ALA A 266 -2.84 -4.27 -28.05
CA ALA A 266 -3.46 -2.97 -28.27
C ALA A 266 -2.99 -1.99 -27.19
N THR A 267 -2.94 -0.69 -27.51
CA THR A 267 -2.60 0.34 -26.52
C THR A 267 -3.83 0.68 -25.70
N VAL A 268 -3.70 0.69 -24.37
CA VAL A 268 -4.75 1.10 -23.43
C VAL A 268 -4.49 2.53 -22.94
N LEU A 269 -5.54 3.34 -22.92
CA LEU A 269 -5.61 4.66 -22.33
C LEU A 269 -6.77 4.70 -21.31
N VAL A 270 -6.59 5.46 -20.25
CA VAL A 270 -7.61 5.72 -19.22
C VAL A 270 -7.71 7.23 -19.07
N ASP A 271 -8.89 7.80 -19.35
CA ASP A 271 -9.11 9.26 -19.41
C ASP A 271 -8.09 10.01 -20.29
N GLY A 272 -7.65 9.37 -21.37
CA GLY A 272 -6.64 9.91 -22.29
C GLY A 272 -5.18 9.63 -21.87
N ASP A 273 -4.92 9.17 -20.66
CA ASP A 273 -3.57 8.82 -20.21
C ASP A 273 -3.16 7.42 -20.68
N ARG A 274 -2.03 7.34 -21.40
CA ARG A 274 -1.52 6.08 -21.96
C ARG A 274 -1.04 5.11 -20.89
N VAL A 275 -1.90 4.20 -20.43
CA VAL A 275 -1.54 3.13 -19.48
C VAL A 275 -0.49 2.17 -20.05
N GLY A 276 -0.54 1.88 -21.35
CA GLY A 276 0.43 1.03 -22.05
C GLY A 276 -0.21 -0.11 -22.83
N PRO A 277 0.60 -0.98 -23.47
CA PRO A 277 0.06 -2.05 -24.32
C PRO A 277 -0.48 -3.23 -23.51
N THR A 278 -1.53 -3.87 -24.01
CA THR A 278 -1.90 -5.24 -23.63
C THR A 278 -0.77 -6.19 -24.05
N ARG A 279 -0.46 -7.17 -23.20
CA ARG A 279 0.47 -8.26 -23.51
C ARG A 279 -0.23 -9.58 -23.24
N ARG A 280 -0.23 -10.49 -24.22
CA ARG A 280 -1.09 -11.69 -24.19
C ARG A 280 -2.57 -11.33 -23.98
N GLY A 281 -3.00 -10.22 -24.56
CA GLY A 281 -4.39 -9.73 -24.50
C GLY A 281 -4.74 -8.88 -23.30
N THR A 282 -3.99 -8.92 -22.18
CA THR A 282 -4.40 -8.19 -20.96
C THR A 282 -3.40 -7.12 -20.52
N ARG A 283 -3.92 -5.94 -20.17
CA ARG A 283 -3.21 -4.90 -19.41
C ARG A 283 -3.91 -4.72 -18.08
N TRP A 284 -3.16 -4.79 -16.98
CA TRP A 284 -3.67 -4.45 -15.67
C TRP A 284 -3.22 -3.05 -15.26
N THR A 285 -4.09 -2.38 -14.51
CA THR A 285 -3.85 -1.08 -13.90
C THR A 285 -4.72 -0.94 -12.65
N VAL A 286 -4.72 0.24 -12.02
CA VAL A 286 -5.61 0.55 -10.90
C VAL A 286 -6.80 1.33 -11.41
N GLU A 287 -7.99 0.98 -10.96
CA GLU A 287 -9.23 1.69 -11.27
C GLU A 287 -9.22 3.09 -10.62
N PRO A 288 -9.35 4.18 -11.38
CA PRO A 288 -9.52 5.51 -10.80
C PRO A 288 -10.90 5.65 -10.12
N ARG A 289 -11.09 6.72 -9.36
CA ARG A 289 -12.39 7.02 -8.76
C ARG A 289 -13.35 7.64 -9.75
N GLY A 290 -14.58 7.16 -9.75
CA GLY A 290 -15.66 7.71 -10.56
C GLY A 290 -15.86 6.93 -11.85
N ALA A 291 -16.60 7.54 -12.78
CA ALA A 291 -16.72 7.00 -14.13
C ALA A 291 -15.50 7.44 -14.93
N VAL A 292 -14.85 6.51 -15.61
CA VAL A 292 -13.67 6.77 -16.44
C VAL A 292 -13.84 6.15 -17.82
N ASP A 293 -13.23 6.79 -18.81
CA ASP A 293 -13.24 6.30 -20.18
C ASP A 293 -12.00 5.46 -20.45
N VAL A 294 -12.22 4.17 -20.69
CA VAL A 294 -11.18 3.24 -21.11
C VAL A 294 -11.18 3.16 -22.62
N THR A 295 -10.12 3.68 -23.23
CA THR A 295 -9.93 3.66 -24.68
C THR A 295 -8.85 2.67 -25.07
N VAL A 296 -9.12 1.83 -26.06
CA VAL A 296 -8.19 0.83 -26.57
C VAL A 296 -7.98 1.04 -28.06
N VAL A 297 -6.71 1.14 -28.46
CA VAL A 297 -6.29 1.49 -29.82
C VAL A 297 -5.43 0.37 -30.42
N ARG A 298 -5.79 -0.12 -31.60
CA ARG A 298 -5.04 -1.10 -32.39
C ARG A 298 -5.02 -0.70 -33.88
N GLY A 299 -3.90 -0.16 -34.35
CA GLY A 299 -3.85 0.40 -35.71
C GLY A 299 -4.85 1.54 -35.82
N ASP A 300 -5.75 1.45 -36.80
CA ASP A 300 -6.82 2.43 -37.00
C ASP A 300 -8.09 2.13 -36.16
N ALA A 301 -8.17 0.93 -35.57
CA ALA A 301 -9.30 0.54 -34.74
C ALA A 301 -9.20 1.18 -33.34
N THR A 302 -10.27 1.86 -32.93
CA THR A 302 -10.39 2.48 -31.60
C THR A 302 -11.74 2.13 -30.99
N VAL A 303 -11.74 1.69 -29.74
CA VAL A 303 -12.97 1.45 -28.97
C VAL A 303 -12.85 2.11 -27.60
N THR A 304 -13.93 2.75 -27.17
CA THR A 304 -14.03 3.37 -25.85
C THR A 304 -15.19 2.75 -25.09
N THR A 305 -14.98 2.49 -23.81
CA THR A 305 -16.04 2.07 -22.89
C THR A 305 -15.91 2.85 -21.59
N THR A 306 -17.01 3.40 -21.13
CA THR A 306 -17.07 4.05 -19.82
C THR A 306 -17.26 2.97 -18.76
N VAL A 307 -16.33 2.92 -17.81
CA VAL A 307 -16.41 2.03 -16.66
C VAL A 307 -16.67 2.84 -15.40
N ARG A 308 -17.36 2.23 -14.45
CA ARG A 308 -17.61 2.84 -13.15
C ARG A 308 -17.48 1.74 -12.12
N ALA A 309 -16.66 1.99 -11.09
CA ALA A 309 -16.50 1.05 -10.00
C ALA A 309 -17.84 0.72 -9.36
N SER A 310 -18.04 -0.58 -9.11
CA SER A 310 -19.13 -1.15 -8.32
C SER A 310 -18.98 -0.85 -6.84
#